data_AF-A0A939FUE7-F1
#
_entry.id   AF-A0A939FUE7-F1
#
_cell.length_a   1.000
_cell.length_b   1.000
_cell.length_c   1.000
_cell.angle_alpha   90.00
_cell.angle_beta   90.00
_cell.angle_gamma   90.00
#
_symmetry.space_group_name_H-M   'P 1'
#
loop_
_entity.id
_entity.type
_entity.pdbx_description
1 polymer ?
#
loop_
_entity_poly.entity_id
_entity_poly.type
_entity_poly.pdbx_seq_one_letter_code
_entity_poly.pdbx_strand_id
1 'polypeptide(L)'
;MSTTTDTRPDIHRICVLILGMHRSGTSALSGVLHHLGCDLAAHRLDANSSNGAGFFDSSVIRQFNEEILASAGSSWDEFQAFSPEWRASAHGQDFLDRAVDLLGREFGQSRLFVIKDPRICRFAPFWIDALGRIGCEIRPILMIRSPLDVGHSMRQRHQFSEALSQMIWLRHGLDAEAATRGFAPKRLTTNFDQLMQGWEIVAERARRQLDIIWPRSIEAVEFDVAHFLSTDHRHHPAGDAQVLGNPLLTEWVREFYHVLSRWAEAGEDPDDYPVLDRIKAEFDIASRAFSRLSRAERDQTVTIRAKVESLTKERDSLTAAAEDKTRAAEDGRRAVTEKLLKERAEFETLRVDFAEQVQAKTHDNQLAAHRIVALEAQVKETLKRESALARQLQEQEARSERQFAVLEARLQDNDKLLAQQKLEASSEREGLQRLLIENAARSERDRMTLERALDQATRKADAQRIEIAKLTSQAKKPAVIQPDVKPDILQKKADELADLKRRLAKAEQLKRQRDVEADALAKKLELRTDEIRTLKSLAKKVHRERDEAVHQLFLIKNGLTWKMIAPTRRFVLGCRKILRGR
;
A
#
# COMPACT_ATOMS: atom_id res chain seq x y z
N MET A 1 -85.39 23.88 70.24
CA MET A 1 -84.16 23.77 69.41
C MET A 1 -83.83 25.16 68.93
N SER A 2 -82.87 25.81 69.57
CA SER A 2 -82.44 27.18 69.28
C SER A 2 -81.40 27.13 68.17
N THR A 3 -81.71 27.70 67.02
CA THR A 3 -80.77 27.90 65.91
C THR A 3 -79.76 28.97 66.32
N THR A 4 -78.56 28.53 66.71
CA THR A 4 -77.40 29.41 66.88
C THR A 4 -77.02 29.99 65.52
N THR A 5 -77.40 31.24 65.29
CA THR A 5 -76.78 32.12 64.31
C THR A 5 -75.28 32.19 64.60
N ASP A 6 -74.48 31.67 63.68
CA ASP A 6 -73.01 31.77 63.65
C ASP A 6 -72.62 33.24 63.43
N THR A 7 -72.65 34.04 64.49
CA THR A 7 -72.10 35.40 64.50
C THR A 7 -70.60 35.31 64.69
N ARG A 8 -69.87 34.98 63.63
CA ARG A 8 -68.43 35.30 63.57
C ARG A 8 -68.29 36.82 63.57
N PRO A 9 -67.38 37.40 64.36
CA PRO A 9 -67.12 38.83 64.30
C PRO A 9 -66.74 39.20 62.87
N ASP A 10 -67.40 40.23 62.33
CA ASP A 10 -67.17 40.77 61.00
C ASP A 10 -65.68 41.18 60.91
N ILE A 11 -64.86 40.35 60.27
CA ILE A 11 -63.43 40.61 60.14
C ILE A 11 -63.32 41.72 59.10
N HIS A 12 -63.06 42.94 59.57
CA HIS A 12 -62.85 44.08 58.67
C HIS A 12 -61.62 43.81 57.79
N ARG A 13 -61.85 43.55 56.49
CA ARG A 13 -60.79 43.28 55.50
C ARG A 13 -60.60 44.50 54.60
N ILE A 14 -59.35 44.87 54.37
CA ILE A 14 -58.97 45.96 53.47
C ILE A 14 -58.18 45.39 52.29
N CYS A 15 -58.60 45.75 51.07
CA CYS A 15 -57.89 45.45 49.84
C CYS A 15 -57.31 46.74 49.30
N VAL A 16 -55.98 46.82 49.23
CA VAL A 16 -55.31 47.86 48.45
C VAL A 16 -55.30 47.43 46.99
N LEU A 17 -56.15 48.06 46.19
CA LEU A 17 -56.30 47.75 44.76
C LEU A 17 -55.40 48.67 43.95
N ILE A 18 -54.27 48.15 43.46
CA ILE A 18 -53.35 48.91 42.63
C ILE A 18 -53.79 48.81 41.17
N LEU A 19 -54.04 49.96 40.56
CA LEU A 19 -54.44 50.09 39.16
C LEU A 19 -53.43 50.96 38.42
N GLY A 20 -52.93 50.47 37.30
CA GLY A 20 -52.02 51.20 36.44
C GLY A 20 -51.62 50.34 35.26
N MET A 21 -51.33 50.99 34.12
CA MET A 21 -50.89 50.29 32.92
C MET A 21 -49.60 49.51 33.20
N HIS A 22 -49.39 48.41 32.46
CA HIS A 22 -48.09 47.70 32.45
C HIS A 22 -46.94 48.69 32.32
N ARG A 23 -45.84 48.43 33.04
CA ARG A 23 -44.62 49.27 33.04
C ARG A 23 -44.75 50.63 33.74
N SER A 24 -45.88 50.91 34.40
CA SER A 24 -46.08 52.12 35.22
C SER A 24 -45.56 52.01 36.65
N GLY A 25 -44.84 50.94 37.00
CA GLY A 25 -44.32 50.74 38.37
C GLY A 25 -45.28 50.11 39.37
N THR A 26 -46.39 49.52 38.91
CA THR A 26 -47.36 48.83 39.77
C THR A 26 -46.76 47.65 40.55
N SER A 27 -45.75 46.98 39.99
CA SER A 27 -45.00 45.92 40.70
C SER A 27 -44.10 46.49 41.79
N ALA A 28 -43.42 47.61 41.54
CA ALA A 28 -42.60 48.29 42.53
C ALA A 28 -43.46 48.74 43.72
N LEU A 29 -44.61 49.38 43.45
CA LEU A 29 -45.55 49.77 44.50
C LEU A 29 -46.07 48.56 45.30
N SER A 30 -46.44 47.47 44.63
CA SER A 30 -46.88 46.24 45.30
C SER A 30 -45.80 45.67 46.23
N GLY A 31 -44.53 45.70 45.80
CA GLY A 31 -43.40 45.27 46.62
C GLY A 31 -43.17 46.16 47.84
N VAL A 32 -43.26 47.49 47.69
CA VAL A 32 -43.20 48.42 48.84
C VAL A 32 -44.30 48.13 49.85
N LEU A 33 -45.55 47.96 49.39
CA LEU A 33 -46.67 47.64 50.27
C LEU A 33 -46.52 46.27 50.94
N HIS A 34 -45.94 45.29 50.25
CA HIS A 34 -45.62 44.00 50.85
C HIS A 34 -44.61 44.14 51.99
N HIS A 35 -43.54 44.92 51.79
CA HIS A 35 -42.56 45.18 52.86
C HIS A 35 -43.19 45.92 54.05
N LEU A 36 -44.14 46.83 53.81
CA LEU A 36 -44.94 47.49 54.84
C LEU A 36 -45.92 46.55 55.57
N GLY A 37 -46.04 45.30 55.11
CA GLY A 37 -46.79 44.24 55.79
C GLY A 37 -48.14 43.91 55.15
N CYS A 38 -48.43 44.37 53.94
CA CYS A 38 -49.59 43.87 53.20
C CYS A 38 -49.35 42.44 52.72
N ASP A 39 -50.36 41.59 52.87
CA ASP A 39 -50.32 40.24 52.31
C ASP A 39 -50.43 40.28 50.78
N LEU A 40 -49.71 39.37 50.14
CA LEU A 40 -49.82 39.09 48.71
C LEU A 40 -50.59 37.79 48.50
N ALA A 41 -51.00 37.54 47.26
CA ALA A 41 -51.63 36.30 46.88
C ALA A 41 -50.71 35.08 47.13
N ALA A 42 -51.30 33.95 47.56
CA ALA A 42 -50.59 32.72 47.86
C ALA A 42 -49.73 32.18 46.70
N HIS A 43 -50.23 32.24 45.46
CA HIS A 43 -49.54 31.71 44.28
C HIS A 43 -48.88 32.83 43.46
N ARG A 44 -47.64 33.17 43.81
CA ARG A 44 -46.83 34.20 43.15
C ARG A 44 -46.12 33.66 41.90
N LEU A 45 -45.84 34.54 40.95
CA LEU A 45 -45.01 34.23 39.77
C LEU A 45 -43.52 34.17 40.15
N ASP A 46 -42.86 33.07 39.73
CA ASP A 46 -41.43 32.86 39.93
C ASP A 46 -40.56 33.95 39.28
N ALA A 47 -39.36 34.16 39.84
CA ALA A 47 -38.36 35.04 39.25
C ALA A 47 -37.95 34.56 37.84
N ASN A 48 -37.71 35.50 36.93
CA ASN A 48 -37.18 35.19 35.60
C ASN A 48 -35.99 36.08 35.25
N SER A 49 -35.33 35.78 34.13
CA SER A 49 -34.11 36.48 33.69
C SER A 49 -34.27 38.00 33.48
N SER A 50 -35.49 38.52 33.41
CA SER A 50 -35.80 39.94 33.26
C SER A 50 -36.18 40.66 34.57
N ASN A 51 -36.35 39.91 35.67
CA ASN A 51 -36.66 40.45 37.00
C ASN A 51 -36.19 39.46 38.09
N GLY A 52 -35.00 39.71 38.63
CA GLY A 52 -34.32 38.82 39.58
C GLY A 52 -35.00 38.67 40.95
N ALA A 53 -35.94 39.55 41.31
CA ALA A 53 -36.61 39.55 42.62
C ALA A 53 -37.92 38.74 42.66
N GLY A 54 -38.38 38.17 41.54
CA GLY A 54 -39.72 37.60 41.43
C GLY A 54 -40.77 38.63 41.03
N PHE A 55 -41.91 38.19 40.52
CA PHE A 55 -43.04 39.09 40.27
C PHE A 55 -43.98 39.07 41.47
N PHE A 56 -44.31 40.26 41.98
CA PHE A 56 -45.38 40.49 42.97
C PHE A 56 -46.80 40.33 42.37
N ASP A 57 -46.92 39.59 41.26
CA ASP A 57 -48.16 39.30 40.54
C ASP A 57 -48.58 37.86 40.85
N SER A 58 -49.89 37.63 41.06
CA SER A 58 -50.44 36.28 41.16
C SER A 58 -50.57 35.64 39.78
N SER A 59 -49.97 34.46 39.62
CA SER A 59 -50.06 33.71 38.36
C SER A 59 -51.49 33.28 38.05
N VAL A 60 -52.25 32.95 39.09
CA VAL A 60 -53.63 32.48 39.01
C VAL A 60 -54.58 33.64 38.70
N ILE A 61 -54.43 34.80 39.37
CA ILE A 61 -55.24 36.00 39.04
C ILE A 61 -54.94 36.48 37.63
N ARG A 62 -53.67 36.46 37.21
CA ARG A 62 -53.28 36.81 35.84
C ARG A 62 -53.96 35.91 34.81
N GLN A 63 -53.89 34.59 35.00
CA GLN A 63 -54.54 33.63 34.10
C GLN A 63 -56.06 33.85 34.08
N PHE A 64 -56.67 34.05 35.24
CA PHE A 64 -58.09 34.31 35.36
C PHE A 64 -58.53 35.60 34.63
N ASN A 65 -57.72 36.66 34.70
CA ASN A 65 -57.94 37.89 33.95
C ASN A 65 -57.82 37.70 32.43
N GLU A 66 -56.90 36.85 31.95
CA GLU A 66 -56.81 36.49 30.52
C GLU A 66 -58.06 35.72 30.07
N GLU A 67 -58.59 34.81 30.90
CA GLU A 67 -59.84 34.09 30.61
C GLU A 67 -61.04 35.04 30.51
N ILE A 68 -61.15 36.01 31.42
CA ILE A 68 -62.20 37.06 31.37
C ILE A 68 -62.11 37.83 30.06
N LEU A 69 -60.93 38.35 29.72
CA LEU A 69 -60.71 39.12 28.50
C LEU A 69 -61.08 38.31 27.26
N ALA A 70 -60.58 37.07 27.17
CA ALA A 70 -60.86 36.18 26.05
C ALA A 70 -62.36 35.87 25.92
N SER A 71 -63.07 35.64 27.03
CA SER A 71 -64.51 35.36 27.02
C SER A 71 -65.35 36.56 26.56
N ALA A 72 -64.86 37.78 26.78
CA ALA A 72 -65.46 39.00 26.26
C ALA A 72 -64.99 39.33 24.82
N GLY A 73 -64.18 38.46 24.22
CA GLY A 73 -63.58 38.68 22.91
C GLY A 73 -62.67 39.90 22.87
N SER A 74 -61.96 40.21 23.96
CA SER A 74 -60.98 41.31 24.06
C SER A 74 -59.62 40.78 24.55
N SER A 75 -58.63 41.65 24.59
CA SER A 75 -57.31 41.37 25.18
C SER A 75 -56.77 42.61 25.88
N TRP A 76 -55.77 42.42 26.73
CA TRP A 76 -55.20 43.49 27.54
C TRP A 76 -54.53 44.55 26.67
N ASP A 77 -53.92 44.16 25.54
CA ASP A 77 -53.24 45.02 24.59
C ASP A 77 -54.19 45.68 23.56
N GLU A 78 -55.50 45.61 23.79
CA GLU A 78 -56.50 46.40 23.06
C GLU A 78 -56.71 47.78 23.68
N PHE A 79 -57.17 48.73 22.86
CA PHE A 79 -57.57 50.06 23.33
C PHE A 79 -59.07 50.30 23.20
N GLN A 80 -59.82 49.28 22.78
CA GLN A 80 -61.28 49.28 22.74
C GLN A 80 -61.85 49.20 24.16
N ALA A 81 -62.98 49.84 24.42
CA ALA A 81 -63.69 49.68 25.69
C ALA A 81 -64.10 48.21 25.91
N PHE A 82 -63.94 47.72 27.14
CA PHE A 82 -64.47 46.42 27.54
C PHE A 82 -66.01 46.48 27.59
N SER A 83 -66.70 45.44 27.11
CA SER A 83 -68.17 45.44 27.03
C SER A 83 -68.79 45.53 28.43
N PRO A 84 -69.58 46.58 28.73
CA PRO A 84 -70.30 46.67 30.01
C PRO A 84 -71.34 45.56 30.17
N GLU A 85 -71.93 45.09 29.07
CA GLU A 85 -72.97 44.07 29.04
C GLU A 85 -72.42 42.68 29.42
N TRP A 86 -71.14 42.42 29.16
CA TRP A 86 -70.49 41.16 29.54
C TRP A 86 -70.61 40.89 31.05
N ARG A 87 -70.41 41.91 31.89
CA ARG A 87 -70.47 41.76 33.35
C ARG A 87 -71.88 41.39 33.85
N ALA A 88 -72.91 41.89 33.19
CA ALA A 88 -74.31 41.60 33.53
C ALA A 88 -74.80 40.26 32.92
N SER A 89 -74.04 39.66 32.01
CA SER A 89 -74.40 38.38 31.39
C SER A 89 -74.29 37.21 32.37
N ALA A 90 -74.97 36.10 32.07
CA ALA A 90 -74.84 34.86 32.84
C ALA A 90 -73.36 34.41 32.96
N HIS A 91 -72.60 34.55 31.88
CA HIS A 91 -71.18 34.20 31.87
C HIS A 91 -70.35 35.10 32.79
N GLY A 92 -70.64 36.41 32.80
CA GLY A 92 -70.01 37.35 33.73
C GLY A 92 -70.32 37.03 35.19
N GLN A 93 -71.54 36.58 35.49
CA GLN A 93 -71.92 36.13 36.84
C GLN A 93 -71.20 34.83 37.24
N ASP A 94 -71.07 33.86 36.33
CA ASP A 94 -70.29 32.63 36.59
C ASP A 94 -68.81 32.97 36.91
N PHE A 95 -68.21 33.92 36.18
CA PHE A 95 -66.88 34.42 36.49
C PHE A 95 -66.84 35.12 37.85
N LEU A 96 -67.88 35.86 38.22
CA LEU A 96 -67.92 36.56 39.50
C LEU A 96 -67.92 35.59 40.69
N ASP A 97 -68.65 34.48 40.60
CA ASP A 97 -68.64 33.43 41.62
C ASP A 97 -67.25 32.76 41.71
N ARG A 98 -66.64 32.44 40.56
CA ARG A 98 -65.26 31.92 40.50
C ARG A 98 -64.23 32.91 41.07
N ALA A 99 -64.44 34.21 40.89
CA ALA A 99 -63.57 35.25 41.44
C ALA A 99 -63.65 35.31 42.97
N VAL A 100 -64.85 35.17 43.54
CA VAL A 100 -65.06 35.09 45.00
C VAL A 100 -64.31 33.88 45.57
N ASP A 101 -64.43 32.71 44.96
CA ASP A 101 -63.71 31.51 45.36
C ASP A 101 -62.19 31.66 45.20
N LEU A 102 -61.75 32.32 44.13
CA LEU A 102 -60.34 32.62 43.90
C LEU A 102 -59.78 33.54 44.97
N LEU A 103 -60.48 34.62 45.32
CA LEU A 103 -60.08 35.56 46.37
C LEU A 103 -60.00 34.87 47.74
N GLY A 104 -60.95 33.99 48.04
CA GLY A 104 -60.95 33.19 49.27
C GLY A 104 -59.72 32.28 49.37
N ARG A 105 -59.30 31.66 48.25
CA ARG A 105 -58.10 30.79 48.20
C ARG A 105 -56.80 31.58 48.23
N GLU A 106 -56.69 32.67 47.48
CA GLU A 106 -55.44 33.41 47.32
C GLU A 106 -55.11 34.28 48.54
N PHE A 107 -56.12 34.80 49.24
CA PHE A 107 -55.92 35.75 50.35
C PHE A 107 -56.46 35.24 51.69
N GLY A 108 -57.12 34.08 51.75
CA GLY A 108 -57.54 33.43 52.98
C GLY A 108 -58.25 34.37 53.95
N GLN A 109 -57.71 34.45 55.18
CA GLN A 109 -58.19 35.31 56.27
C GLN A 109 -57.39 36.63 56.38
N SER A 110 -56.66 37.03 55.34
CA SER A 110 -55.89 38.26 55.35
C SER A 110 -56.78 39.48 55.61
N ARG A 111 -56.34 40.32 56.55
CA ARG A 111 -57.02 41.56 56.95
C ARG A 111 -56.59 42.77 56.13
N LEU A 112 -55.39 42.73 55.56
CA LEU A 112 -54.83 43.79 54.71
C LEU A 112 -54.00 43.12 53.61
N PHE A 113 -54.51 43.16 52.38
CA PHE A 113 -53.85 42.54 51.24
C PHE A 113 -53.83 43.46 50.03
N VAL A 114 -52.94 43.16 49.09
CA VAL A 114 -52.79 43.89 47.83
C VAL A 114 -53.28 43.03 46.67
N ILE A 115 -54.15 43.60 45.84
CA ILE A 115 -54.44 43.06 44.51
C ILE A 115 -53.84 43.99 43.48
N LYS A 116 -53.07 43.40 42.57
CA LYS A 116 -52.48 44.09 41.43
C LYS A 116 -52.37 43.14 40.26
N ASP A 117 -53.02 43.52 39.16
CA ASP A 117 -52.70 43.07 37.80
C ASP A 117 -53.13 44.22 36.87
N PRO A 118 -52.26 44.73 35.98
CA PRO A 118 -52.62 45.84 35.09
C PRO A 118 -53.90 45.62 34.28
N ARG A 119 -54.26 44.36 33.97
CA ARG A 119 -55.49 44.00 33.23
C ARG A 119 -56.75 44.41 33.97
N ILE A 120 -56.70 44.45 35.30
CA ILE A 120 -57.85 44.84 36.13
C ILE A 120 -58.33 46.22 35.72
N CYS A 121 -57.45 47.15 35.31
CA CYS A 121 -57.87 48.47 34.85
C CYS A 121 -58.98 48.42 33.79
N ARG A 122 -58.96 47.43 32.88
CA ARG A 122 -59.91 47.32 31.77
C ARG A 122 -61.32 46.94 32.20
N PHE A 123 -61.46 46.26 33.34
CA PHE A 123 -62.72 45.75 33.87
C PHE A 123 -62.76 45.84 35.40
N ALA A 124 -62.18 46.90 35.96
CA ALA A 124 -62.10 47.12 37.40
C ALA A 124 -63.46 47.01 38.11
N PRO A 125 -64.58 47.44 37.50
CA PRO A 125 -65.89 47.25 38.11
C PRO A 125 -66.26 45.79 38.43
N PHE A 126 -65.76 44.80 37.66
CA PHE A 126 -65.94 43.38 37.96
C PHE A 126 -65.20 42.97 39.26
N TRP A 127 -63.95 43.40 39.42
CA TRP A 127 -63.18 43.10 40.62
C TRP A 127 -63.69 43.85 41.86
N ILE A 128 -64.23 45.05 41.67
CA ILE A 128 -64.92 45.79 42.74
C ILE A 128 -66.13 44.99 43.26
N ASP A 129 -66.93 44.39 42.38
CA ASP A 129 -68.02 43.50 42.83
C ASP A 129 -67.50 42.26 43.56
N ALA A 130 -66.47 41.61 43.02
CA ALA A 130 -65.91 40.39 43.62
C ALA A 130 -65.39 40.66 45.03
N LEU A 131 -64.69 41.79 45.20
CA LEU A 131 -64.20 42.26 46.51
C LEU A 131 -65.34 42.66 47.45
N GLY A 132 -66.39 43.30 46.92
CA GLY A 132 -67.59 43.61 47.69
C GLY A 132 -68.31 42.36 48.21
N ARG A 133 -68.41 41.30 47.39
CA ARG A 133 -69.04 40.02 47.77
C ARG A 133 -68.31 39.29 48.90
N ILE A 134 -67.00 39.50 49.06
CA ILE A 134 -66.22 38.97 50.20
C ILE A 134 -66.14 39.94 51.39
N GLY A 135 -66.92 41.02 51.38
CA GLY A 135 -66.98 41.99 52.48
C GLY A 135 -65.72 42.84 52.65
N CYS A 136 -64.99 43.11 51.56
CA CYS A 136 -63.74 43.86 51.64
C CYS A 136 -63.95 45.36 51.41
N GLU A 137 -63.36 46.20 52.26
CA GLU A 137 -63.21 47.63 51.97
C GLU A 137 -62.07 47.83 50.96
N ILE A 138 -62.37 48.51 49.84
CA ILE A 138 -61.42 48.70 48.76
C ILE A 138 -60.77 50.08 48.90
N ARG A 139 -59.44 50.12 48.82
CA ARG A 139 -58.62 51.34 48.87
C ARG A 139 -57.82 51.45 47.57
N PRO A 140 -58.34 52.12 46.53
CA PRO A 140 -57.68 52.16 45.23
C PRO A 140 -56.44 53.05 45.22
N ILE A 141 -55.39 52.59 44.54
CA ILE A 141 -54.23 53.40 44.18
C ILE A 141 -54.07 53.43 42.67
N LEU A 142 -54.24 54.60 42.07
CA LEU A 142 -53.92 54.87 40.67
C LEU A 142 -52.41 55.15 40.56
N MET A 143 -51.71 54.26 39.87
CA MET A 143 -50.28 54.35 39.62
C MET A 143 -50.04 54.74 38.16
N ILE A 144 -49.52 55.95 37.95
CA ILE A 144 -49.21 56.46 36.62
C ILE A 144 -47.72 56.53 36.35
N ARG A 145 -47.37 56.57 35.07
CA ARG A 145 -46.03 56.88 34.59
C ARG A 145 -46.16 57.62 33.27
N SER A 146 -45.15 58.43 32.95
CA SER A 146 -45.05 59.11 31.66
C SER A 146 -45.41 58.17 30.49
N PRO A 147 -46.35 58.58 29.62
CA PRO A 147 -46.75 57.76 28.46
C PRO A 147 -45.59 57.54 27.48
N LEU A 148 -44.57 58.42 27.50
CA LEU A 148 -43.35 58.26 26.70
C LEU A 148 -42.49 57.10 27.22
N ASP A 149 -42.26 57.06 28.53
CA ASP A 149 -41.49 55.98 29.17
C ASP A 149 -42.18 54.63 29.03
N VAL A 150 -43.52 54.60 29.23
CA VAL A 150 -44.31 53.39 29.03
C VAL A 150 -44.22 52.95 27.57
N GLY A 151 -44.36 53.87 26.61
CA GLY A 151 -44.21 53.57 25.17
C GLY A 151 -42.83 52.99 24.84
N HIS A 152 -41.76 53.57 25.37
CA HIS A 152 -40.40 53.06 25.17
C HIS A 152 -40.23 51.65 25.75
N SER A 153 -40.73 51.41 26.96
CA SER A 153 -40.66 50.09 27.60
C SER A 153 -41.48 49.04 26.85
N MET A 154 -42.65 49.42 26.34
CA MET A 154 -43.53 48.55 25.55
C MET A 154 -42.91 48.19 24.19
N ARG A 155 -42.22 49.13 23.53
CA ARG A 155 -41.47 48.84 22.30
C ARG A 155 -40.37 47.80 22.55
N GLN A 156 -39.56 47.98 23.59
CA GLN A 156 -38.46 47.03 23.87
C GLN A 156 -38.97 45.63 24.20
N ARG A 157 -40.05 45.53 24.99
CA ARG A 157 -40.54 44.23 25.49
C ARG A 157 -41.52 43.52 24.55
N HIS A 158 -42.44 44.28 23.94
CA HIS A 158 -43.56 43.75 23.17
C HIS A 158 -43.51 44.10 21.67
N GLN A 159 -42.53 44.92 21.26
CA GLN A 159 -42.39 45.44 19.89
C GLN A 159 -43.62 46.22 19.42
N PHE A 160 -44.37 46.83 20.35
CA PHE A 160 -45.47 47.71 20.00
C PHE A 160 -44.94 49.06 19.51
N SER A 161 -45.68 49.67 18.58
CA SER A 161 -45.43 51.06 18.21
C SER A 161 -45.71 51.99 19.39
N GLU A 162 -45.07 53.15 19.41
CA GLU A 162 -45.31 54.16 20.44
C GLU A 162 -46.77 54.61 20.44
N ALA A 163 -47.34 54.87 19.26
CA ALA A 163 -48.74 55.26 19.10
C ALA A 163 -49.71 54.22 19.69
N LEU A 164 -49.52 52.93 19.38
CA LEU A 164 -50.36 51.87 19.95
C LEU A 164 -50.19 51.81 21.47
N SER A 165 -48.95 51.88 21.96
CA SER A 165 -48.66 51.84 23.39
C SER A 165 -49.33 52.99 24.15
N GLN A 166 -49.37 54.19 23.56
CA GLN A 166 -50.05 55.36 24.12
C GLN A 166 -51.57 55.18 24.18
N MET A 167 -52.19 54.59 23.16
CA MET A 167 -53.64 54.33 23.16
C MET A 167 -54.02 53.26 24.18
N ILE A 168 -53.21 52.20 24.32
CA ILE A 168 -53.41 51.18 25.35
C ILE A 168 -53.23 51.80 26.75
N TRP A 169 -52.19 52.62 26.95
CA TRP A 169 -51.95 53.33 28.20
C TRP A 169 -53.13 54.22 28.60
N LEU A 170 -53.62 55.05 27.66
CA LEU A 170 -54.78 55.92 27.86
C LEU A 170 -56.01 55.09 28.21
N ARG A 171 -56.23 53.96 27.51
CA ARG A 171 -57.37 53.08 27.78
C ARG A 171 -57.38 52.61 29.22
N HIS A 172 -56.26 52.04 29.69
CA HIS A 172 -56.17 51.50 31.05
C HIS A 172 -56.34 52.59 32.10
N GLY A 173 -55.72 53.75 31.89
CA GLY A 173 -55.83 54.88 32.81
C GLY A 173 -57.29 55.34 32.96
N LEU A 174 -57.95 55.64 31.84
CA LEU A 174 -59.34 56.13 31.84
C LEU A 174 -60.33 55.13 32.45
N ASP A 175 -60.18 53.82 32.19
CA ASP A 175 -61.10 52.83 32.76
C ASP A 175 -60.88 52.63 34.27
N ALA A 176 -59.61 52.61 34.71
CA ALA A 176 -59.28 52.53 36.13
C ALA A 176 -59.76 53.77 36.90
N GLU A 177 -59.54 54.95 36.33
CA GLU A 177 -59.95 56.22 36.90
C GLU A 177 -61.48 56.26 37.06
N ALA A 178 -62.22 56.08 35.97
CA ALA A 178 -63.68 56.16 35.99
C ALA A 178 -64.31 55.11 36.93
N ALA A 179 -63.75 53.90 36.98
CA ALA A 179 -64.26 52.83 37.83
C ALA A 179 -64.05 53.06 39.34
N THR A 180 -63.16 53.97 39.73
CA THR A 180 -62.74 54.14 41.13
C THR A 180 -63.11 55.49 41.75
N ARG A 181 -63.73 56.41 41.01
CA ARG A 181 -64.17 57.72 41.56
C ARG A 181 -65.04 57.60 42.82
N GLY A 182 -65.89 56.57 42.88
CA GLY A 182 -66.78 56.33 44.02
C GLY A 182 -66.08 56.02 45.35
N PHE A 183 -64.76 55.85 45.37
CA PHE A 183 -63.97 55.62 46.58
C PHE A 183 -63.32 56.90 47.14
N ALA A 184 -63.49 58.05 46.49
CA ALA A 184 -63.02 59.32 47.05
C ALA A 184 -63.72 59.62 48.41
N PRO A 185 -63.00 60.16 49.41
CA PRO A 185 -61.59 60.59 49.38
C PRO A 185 -60.56 59.49 49.65
N LYS A 186 -60.98 58.25 49.95
CA LYS A 186 -60.09 57.10 50.24
C LYS A 186 -59.53 56.43 48.96
N ARG A 187 -59.13 57.26 48.00
CA ARG A 187 -58.46 56.90 46.75
C ARG A 187 -57.19 57.73 46.64
N LEU A 188 -56.09 57.11 46.20
CA LEU A 188 -54.81 57.79 46.01
C LEU A 188 -54.38 57.76 44.55
N THR A 189 -53.87 58.87 44.04
CA THR A 189 -53.10 58.91 42.78
C THR A 189 -51.62 59.13 43.11
N THR A 190 -50.73 58.39 42.48
CA THR A 190 -49.27 58.55 42.60
C THR A 190 -48.58 58.16 41.29
N ASN A 191 -47.30 58.47 41.15
CA ASN A 191 -46.54 58.17 39.94
C ASN A 191 -45.22 57.45 40.23
N PHE A 192 -44.66 56.82 39.19
CA PHE A 192 -43.42 56.06 39.29
C PHE A 192 -42.25 56.89 39.80
N ASP A 193 -42.13 58.13 39.36
CA ASP A 193 -40.98 58.96 39.72
C ASP A 193 -41.02 59.36 41.20
N GLN A 194 -42.19 59.70 41.73
CA GLN A 194 -42.41 59.94 43.16
C GLN A 194 -42.05 58.70 44.00
N LEU A 195 -42.48 57.51 43.57
CA LEU A 195 -42.15 56.26 44.25
C LEU A 195 -40.63 56.02 44.27
N MET A 196 -39.94 56.24 43.14
CA MET A 196 -38.50 55.98 43.04
C MET A 196 -37.64 57.04 43.73
N GLN A 197 -38.15 58.27 43.87
CA GLN A 197 -37.45 59.39 44.53
C GLN A 197 -37.67 59.42 46.04
N GLY A 198 -38.83 59.00 46.53
CA GLY A 198 -39.17 59.01 47.95
C GLY A 198 -40.38 58.12 48.26
N TRP A 199 -40.15 56.81 48.27
CA TRP A 199 -41.21 55.83 48.56
C TRP A 199 -41.80 56.00 49.95
N GLU A 200 -41.03 56.52 50.92
CA GLU A 200 -41.46 56.82 52.28
C GLU A 200 -42.56 57.88 52.30
N ILE A 201 -42.42 58.90 51.44
CA ILE A 201 -43.39 59.99 51.29
C ILE A 201 -44.68 59.45 50.70
N VAL A 202 -44.57 58.59 49.67
CA VAL A 202 -45.73 57.93 49.06
C VAL A 202 -46.42 57.01 50.06
N ALA A 203 -45.67 56.26 50.87
CA ALA A 203 -46.20 55.38 51.90
C ALA A 203 -46.93 56.15 53.02
N GLU A 204 -46.40 57.29 53.47
CA GLU A 204 -47.05 58.13 54.48
C GLU A 204 -48.31 58.82 53.92
N ARG A 205 -48.27 59.26 52.66
CA ARG A 205 -49.46 59.81 51.99
C ARG A 205 -50.54 58.75 51.85
N ALA A 206 -50.18 57.55 51.42
CA ALA A 206 -51.09 56.41 51.34
C ALA A 206 -51.68 56.06 52.71
N ARG A 207 -50.87 56.05 53.76
CA ARG A 207 -51.31 55.82 55.15
C ARG A 207 -52.44 56.78 55.55
N ARG A 208 -52.24 58.08 55.30
CA ARG A 208 -53.17 59.15 55.69
C ARG A 208 -54.43 59.18 54.81
N GLN A 209 -54.24 59.23 53.49
CA GLN A 209 -55.35 59.44 52.54
C GLN A 209 -56.21 58.20 52.39
N LEU A 210 -55.58 57.02 52.36
CA LEU A 210 -56.33 55.78 52.31
C LEU A 210 -56.85 55.37 53.68
N ASP A 211 -56.45 55.99 54.80
CA ASP A 211 -56.86 55.61 56.16
C ASP A 211 -56.46 54.15 56.50
N ILE A 212 -55.19 53.82 56.26
CA ILE A 212 -54.60 52.49 56.50
C ILE A 212 -53.55 52.58 57.60
N ILE A 213 -53.49 51.58 58.47
CA ILE A 213 -52.38 51.39 59.41
C ILE A 213 -51.47 50.30 58.85
N TRP A 214 -50.22 50.65 58.55
CA TRP A 214 -49.23 49.69 58.08
C TRP A 214 -48.83 48.74 59.22
N PRO A 215 -48.83 47.40 59.00
CA PRO A 215 -48.40 46.44 60.01
C PRO A 215 -46.93 46.58 60.42
N ARG A 216 -46.07 47.06 59.50
CA ARG A 216 -44.68 47.47 59.78
C ARG A 216 -44.53 48.97 59.58
N SER A 217 -43.73 49.63 60.43
CA SER A 217 -43.46 51.06 60.28
C SER A 217 -42.58 51.32 59.05
N ILE A 218 -42.65 52.54 58.51
CA ILE A 218 -41.87 52.96 57.33
C ILE A 218 -40.37 52.86 57.64
N GLU A 219 -39.95 53.26 58.84
CA GLU A 219 -38.55 53.20 59.28
C GLU A 219 -38.06 51.75 59.42
N ALA A 220 -38.94 50.85 59.87
CA ALA A 220 -38.59 49.44 60.09
C ALA A 220 -38.39 48.63 58.80
N VAL A 221 -38.76 49.18 57.64
CA VAL A 221 -38.66 48.53 56.33
C VAL A 221 -37.70 49.24 55.39
N GLU A 222 -37.05 50.31 55.84
CA GLU A 222 -36.24 51.20 55.00
C GLU A 222 -35.15 50.45 54.22
N PHE A 223 -34.38 49.62 54.91
CA PHE A 223 -33.34 48.81 54.29
C PHE A 223 -33.90 47.80 53.27
N ASP A 224 -34.96 47.08 53.63
CA ASP A 224 -35.58 46.06 52.77
C ASP A 224 -36.10 46.70 51.46
N VAL A 225 -36.79 47.83 51.58
CA VAL A 225 -37.37 48.56 50.45
C VAL A 225 -36.30 49.22 49.59
N ALA A 226 -35.29 49.86 50.19
CA ALA A 226 -34.18 50.46 49.45
C ALA A 226 -33.42 49.40 48.64
N HIS A 227 -33.17 48.22 49.23
CA HIS A 227 -32.57 47.10 48.53
C HIS A 227 -33.46 46.62 47.38
N PHE A 228 -34.75 46.42 47.63
CA PHE A 228 -35.72 46.01 46.62
C PHE A 228 -35.77 46.98 45.41
N LEU A 229 -35.97 48.29 45.66
CA LEU A 229 -36.06 49.30 44.60
C LEU A 229 -34.72 49.55 43.89
N SER A 230 -33.58 49.22 44.49
CA SER A 230 -32.26 49.32 43.83
C SER A 230 -32.09 48.32 42.67
N THR A 231 -32.87 47.24 42.67
CA THR A 231 -32.87 46.25 41.58
C THR A 231 -33.68 46.70 40.36
N ASP A 232 -34.49 47.75 40.48
CA ASP A 232 -35.25 48.32 39.39
C ASP A 232 -34.41 49.28 38.54
N HIS A 233 -34.37 49.05 37.24
CA HIS A 233 -33.67 49.92 36.29
C HIS A 233 -34.31 51.32 36.27
N ARG A 234 -33.66 52.27 36.92
CA ARG A 234 -33.97 53.71 36.80
C ARG A 234 -33.63 54.15 35.38
N HIS A 235 -34.64 54.26 34.52
CA HIS A 235 -34.51 54.95 33.24
C HIS A 235 -34.68 56.45 33.48
N HIS A 236 -33.94 57.28 32.71
CA HIS A 236 -34.10 58.74 32.78
C HIS A 236 -35.56 59.10 32.48
N PRO A 237 -36.29 59.71 33.44
CA PRO A 237 -37.71 59.96 33.27
C PRO A 237 -37.95 61.06 32.25
N ALA A 238 -38.89 60.84 31.33
CA ALA A 238 -39.41 61.92 30.51
C ALA A 238 -40.28 62.84 31.36
N GLY A 239 -39.76 64.02 31.72
CA GLY A 239 -40.44 64.98 32.58
C GLY A 239 -41.71 65.58 31.94
N ASP A 240 -42.59 66.14 32.77
CA ASP A 240 -43.92 66.64 32.36
C ASP A 240 -43.87 67.60 31.16
N ALA A 241 -42.89 68.52 31.13
CA ALA A 241 -42.71 69.44 30.01
C ALA A 241 -42.49 68.73 28.66
N GLN A 242 -41.80 67.57 28.67
CA GLN A 242 -41.58 66.77 27.47
C GLN A 242 -42.87 66.10 27.01
N VAL A 243 -43.71 65.62 27.93
CA VAL A 243 -45.01 65.03 27.59
C VAL A 243 -45.96 66.10 27.04
N LEU A 244 -46.11 67.21 27.76
CA LEU A 244 -47.05 68.29 27.41
C LEU A 244 -46.65 69.02 26.11
N GLY A 245 -45.35 69.11 25.82
CA GLY A 245 -44.83 69.74 24.61
C GLY A 245 -44.71 68.80 23.40
N ASN A 246 -44.97 67.49 23.54
CA ASN A 246 -44.72 66.54 22.45
C ASN A 246 -45.86 66.56 21.41
N PRO A 247 -45.60 67.01 20.16
CA PRO A 247 -46.62 67.08 19.12
C PRO A 247 -47.07 65.71 18.59
N LEU A 248 -46.31 64.64 18.87
CA LEU A 248 -46.66 63.27 18.47
C LEU A 248 -47.67 62.60 19.41
N LEU A 249 -47.88 63.16 20.62
CA LEU A 249 -48.94 62.71 21.50
C LEU A 249 -50.29 63.28 21.07
N THR A 250 -51.37 62.55 21.29
CA THR A 250 -52.72 63.11 21.13
C THR A 250 -53.01 64.08 22.28
N GLU A 251 -53.95 64.99 22.04
CA GLU A 251 -54.42 65.90 23.09
C GLU A 251 -54.98 65.12 24.29
N TRP A 252 -55.74 64.05 24.04
CA TRP A 252 -56.22 63.12 25.06
C TRP A 252 -55.13 62.58 25.97
N VAL A 253 -54.00 62.13 25.41
CA VAL A 253 -52.89 61.57 26.20
C VAL A 253 -52.23 62.65 27.05
N ARG A 254 -52.02 63.85 26.49
CA ARG A 254 -51.41 64.97 27.21
C ARG A 254 -52.31 65.47 28.34
N GLU A 255 -53.59 65.71 28.06
CA GLU A 255 -54.56 66.19 29.05
C GLU A 255 -54.77 65.17 30.17
N PHE A 256 -54.97 63.89 29.83
CA PHE A 256 -55.14 62.84 30.83
C PHE A 256 -53.91 62.68 31.73
N TYR A 257 -52.71 62.68 31.13
CA TYR A 257 -51.47 62.67 31.91
C TYR A 257 -51.36 63.90 32.82
N HIS A 258 -51.65 65.09 32.29
CA HIS A 258 -51.56 66.34 33.06
C HIS A 258 -52.46 66.32 34.29
N VAL A 259 -53.72 65.90 34.15
CA VAL A 259 -54.67 65.78 35.25
C VAL A 259 -54.15 64.83 36.32
N LEU A 260 -53.75 63.61 35.95
CA LEU A 260 -53.31 62.63 36.94
C LEU A 260 -51.95 62.99 37.56
N SER A 261 -51.05 63.66 36.83
CA SER A 261 -49.81 64.21 37.41
C SER A 261 -50.12 65.27 38.45
N ARG A 262 -51.04 66.20 38.19
CA ARG A 262 -51.50 67.17 39.21
C ARG A 262 -52.12 66.47 40.40
N TRP A 263 -52.96 65.45 40.18
CA TRP A 263 -53.54 64.67 41.27
C TRP A 263 -52.50 63.93 42.10
N ALA A 264 -51.43 63.45 41.48
CA ALA A 264 -50.31 62.82 42.17
C ALA A 264 -49.52 63.81 43.06
N GLU A 265 -49.61 65.12 42.82
CA GLU A 265 -48.90 66.14 43.60
C GLU A 265 -49.81 66.81 44.63
N ALA A 266 -50.97 67.31 44.19
CA ALA A 266 -51.86 68.15 44.98
C ALA A 266 -53.08 67.41 45.56
N GLY A 267 -53.29 66.16 45.16
CA GLY A 267 -54.51 65.42 45.45
C GLY A 267 -55.57 65.55 44.37
N GLU A 268 -56.56 64.68 44.44
CA GLU A 268 -57.63 64.58 43.46
C GLU A 268 -58.56 65.81 43.50
N ASP A 269 -58.87 66.35 42.33
CA ASP A 269 -59.78 67.49 42.15
C ASP A 269 -61.01 67.06 41.33
N PRO A 270 -62.22 67.04 41.93
CA PRO A 270 -63.45 66.71 41.22
C PRO A 270 -63.78 67.61 40.02
N ASP A 271 -63.25 68.83 39.96
CA ASP A 271 -63.47 69.74 38.84
C ASP A 271 -62.81 69.24 37.54
N ASP A 272 -61.89 68.27 37.63
CA ASP A 272 -61.26 67.63 36.48
C ASP A 272 -62.11 66.49 35.88
N TYR A 273 -63.14 65.99 36.58
CA TYR A 273 -63.96 64.86 36.09
C TYR A 273 -64.61 65.12 34.72
N PRO A 274 -65.20 66.31 34.43
CA PRO A 274 -65.77 66.59 33.12
C PRO A 274 -64.75 66.49 31.98
N VAL A 275 -63.48 66.85 32.22
CA VAL A 275 -62.40 66.71 31.23
C VAL A 275 -62.11 65.24 30.97
N LEU A 276 -61.99 64.44 32.01
CA LEU A 276 -61.73 62.99 31.90
C LEU A 276 -62.90 62.25 31.22
N ASP A 277 -64.14 62.65 31.51
CA ASP A 277 -65.34 62.08 30.89
C ASP A 277 -65.43 62.42 29.41
N ARG A 278 -65.11 63.65 29.03
CA ARG A 278 -65.01 64.07 27.63
C ARG A 278 -63.97 63.23 26.90
N ILE A 279 -62.75 63.12 27.44
CA ILE A 279 -61.67 62.32 26.84
C ILE A 279 -62.11 60.86 26.68
N LYS A 280 -62.71 60.26 27.71
CA LYS A 280 -63.20 58.88 27.65
C LYS A 280 -64.30 58.71 26.59
N ALA A 281 -65.28 59.61 26.52
CA ALA A 281 -66.37 59.52 25.55
C ALA A 281 -65.86 59.65 24.10
N GLU A 282 -65.00 60.63 23.84
CA GLU A 282 -64.38 60.84 22.53
C GLU A 282 -63.53 59.62 22.13
N PHE A 283 -62.74 59.09 23.06
CA PHE A 283 -61.90 57.92 22.83
C PHE A 283 -62.72 56.63 22.61
N ASP A 284 -63.84 56.45 23.32
CA ASP A 284 -64.75 55.32 23.13
C ASP A 284 -65.40 55.36 21.75
N ILE A 285 -65.77 56.53 21.23
CA ILE A 285 -66.29 56.71 19.87
C ILE A 285 -65.20 56.39 18.84
N ALA A 286 -64.01 56.97 18.98
CA ALA A 286 -62.91 56.79 18.05
C ALA A 286 -62.43 55.33 18.01
N SER A 287 -62.24 54.70 19.17
CA SER A 287 -61.75 53.31 19.26
C SER A 287 -62.70 52.29 18.61
N ARG A 288 -64.02 52.53 18.66
CA ARG A 288 -65.03 51.71 17.95
C ARG A 288 -64.88 51.82 16.44
N ALA A 289 -64.63 53.02 15.91
CA ALA A 289 -64.46 53.25 14.47
C ALA A 289 -63.23 52.49 13.92
N PHE A 290 -62.15 52.38 14.71
CA PHE A 290 -60.92 51.70 14.32
C PHE A 290 -60.82 50.24 14.80
N SER A 291 -61.86 49.70 15.43
CA SER A 291 -61.84 48.36 16.04
C SER A 291 -61.54 47.23 15.05
N ARG A 292 -62.19 47.23 13.89
CA ARG A 292 -61.98 46.21 12.84
C ARG A 292 -60.59 46.30 12.22
N LEU A 293 -60.11 47.52 11.98
CA LEU A 293 -58.77 47.75 11.42
C LEU A 293 -57.69 47.28 12.42
N SER A 294 -57.83 47.65 13.69
CA SER A 294 -56.87 47.27 14.73
C SER A 294 -56.80 45.76 14.94
N ARG A 295 -57.91 45.02 14.82
CA ARG A 295 -57.91 43.55 14.94
C ARG A 295 -57.31 42.86 13.73
N ALA A 296 -57.70 43.26 12.52
CA ALA A 296 -57.16 42.70 11.29
C ALA A 296 -55.63 42.84 11.19
N GLU A 297 -55.10 44.04 11.51
CA GLU A 297 -53.66 44.29 11.53
C GLU A 297 -52.92 43.46 12.60
N ARG A 298 -53.54 43.25 13.77
CA ARG A 298 -52.96 42.39 14.82
C ARG A 298 -52.93 40.93 14.38
N ASP A 299 -54.03 40.39 13.87
CA ASP A 299 -54.11 38.99 13.43
C ASP A 299 -53.10 38.72 12.30
N GLN A 300 -52.96 39.67 11.38
CA GLN A 300 -51.95 39.61 10.33
C GLN A 300 -50.53 39.68 10.90
N THR A 301 -50.27 40.57 11.86
CA THR A 301 -48.95 40.70 12.51
C THR A 301 -48.57 39.43 13.27
N VAL A 302 -49.51 38.83 14.01
CA VAL A 302 -49.31 37.55 14.71
C VAL A 302 -49.02 36.42 13.71
N THR A 303 -49.80 36.35 12.63
CA THR A 303 -49.60 35.36 11.57
C THR A 303 -48.24 35.51 10.89
N ILE A 304 -47.84 36.74 10.56
CA ILE A 304 -46.52 37.03 9.97
C ILE A 304 -45.42 36.67 10.95
N ARG A 305 -45.53 37.04 12.23
CA ARG A 305 -44.52 36.73 13.24
C ARG A 305 -44.38 35.22 13.43
N ALA A 306 -45.48 34.48 13.52
CA ALA A 306 -45.46 33.02 13.61
C ALA A 306 -44.82 32.38 12.35
N LYS A 307 -45.10 32.93 11.16
CA LYS A 307 -44.47 32.47 9.92
C LYS A 307 -42.97 32.77 9.90
N VAL A 308 -42.54 33.95 10.34
CA VAL A 308 -41.13 34.32 10.46
C VAL A 308 -40.40 33.41 11.44
N GLU A 309 -40.99 33.12 12.61
CA GLU A 309 -40.40 32.21 13.59
C GLU A 309 -40.27 30.78 13.03
N SER A 310 -41.32 30.29 12.37
CA SER A 310 -41.30 28.98 11.70
C SER A 310 -40.22 28.90 10.62
N LEU A 311 -40.11 29.92 9.77
CA LEU A 311 -39.09 29.98 8.71
C LEU A 311 -37.68 30.11 9.29
N THR A 312 -37.54 30.79 10.43
CA THR A 312 -36.25 30.91 11.13
C THR A 312 -35.81 29.55 11.67
N LYS A 313 -36.71 28.80 12.32
CA LYS A 313 -36.42 27.43 12.78
C LYS A 313 -36.08 26.48 11.62
N GLU A 314 -36.83 26.58 10.53
CA GLU A 314 -36.56 25.79 9.31
C GLU A 314 -35.18 26.12 8.74
N ARG A 315 -34.85 27.41 8.57
CA ARG A 315 -33.52 27.86 8.14
C ARG A 315 -32.43 27.30 9.04
N ASP A 316 -32.57 27.43 10.35
CA ASP A 316 -31.54 26.98 11.31
C ASP A 316 -31.33 25.46 11.22
N SER A 317 -32.40 24.68 11.03
CA SER A 317 -32.31 23.24 10.80
C SER A 317 -31.62 22.88 9.48
N LEU A 318 -31.91 23.61 8.41
CA LEU A 318 -31.29 23.41 7.10
C LEU A 318 -29.81 23.79 7.11
N THR A 319 -29.45 24.87 7.82
CA THR A 319 -28.07 25.29 8.02
C THR A 319 -27.29 24.22 8.78
N ALA A 320 -27.82 23.69 9.89
CA ALA A 320 -27.18 22.61 10.64
C ALA A 320 -26.98 21.34 9.76
N ALA A 321 -28.00 20.95 9.00
CA ALA A 321 -27.90 19.80 8.10
C ALA A 321 -26.87 20.01 6.96
N ALA A 322 -26.72 21.24 6.47
CA ALA A 322 -25.71 21.59 5.48
C ALA A 322 -24.30 21.54 6.06
N GLU A 323 -24.10 22.01 7.29
CA GLU A 323 -22.83 21.91 8.01
C GLU A 323 -22.42 20.44 8.23
N ASP A 324 -23.34 19.59 8.67
CA ASP A 324 -23.07 18.16 8.88
C ASP A 324 -22.70 17.44 7.57
N LYS A 325 -23.42 17.71 6.47
CA LYS A 325 -23.07 17.19 5.14
C LYS A 325 -21.70 17.65 4.69
N THR A 326 -21.35 18.92 4.97
CA THR A 326 -20.05 19.47 4.60
C THR A 326 -18.93 18.79 5.39
N ARG A 327 -19.08 18.60 6.70
CA ARG A 327 -18.12 17.85 7.53
C ARG A 327 -17.97 16.42 7.05
N ALA A 328 -19.07 15.70 6.79
CA ALA A 328 -19.02 14.34 6.28
C ALA A 328 -18.28 14.24 4.93
N ALA A 329 -18.47 15.22 4.03
CA ALA A 329 -17.77 15.28 2.76
C ALA A 329 -16.27 15.62 2.93
N GLU A 330 -15.89 16.45 3.89
CA GLU A 330 -14.50 16.74 4.23
C GLU A 330 -13.79 15.52 4.83
N ASP A 331 -14.44 14.82 5.77
CA ASP A 331 -13.91 13.60 6.39
C ASP A 331 -13.74 12.48 5.35
N GLY A 332 -14.73 12.30 4.47
CA GLY A 332 -14.62 11.36 3.35
C GLY A 332 -13.45 11.69 2.42
N ARG A 333 -13.23 12.97 2.12
CA ARG A 333 -12.12 13.42 1.28
C ARG A 333 -10.77 13.22 1.97
N ARG A 334 -10.68 13.42 3.28
CA ARG A 334 -9.48 13.12 4.07
C ARG A 334 -9.15 11.63 4.04
N ALA A 335 -10.14 10.78 4.26
CA ALA A 335 -9.96 9.32 4.24
C ALA A 335 -9.48 8.81 2.87
N VAL A 336 -10.07 9.30 1.77
CA VAL A 336 -9.61 8.97 0.40
C VAL A 336 -8.18 9.48 0.17
N THR A 337 -7.87 10.69 0.61
CA THR A 337 -6.52 11.27 0.47
C THR A 337 -5.48 10.44 1.22
N GLU A 338 -5.76 10.03 2.46
CA GLU A 338 -4.87 9.21 3.27
C GLU A 338 -4.64 7.83 2.64
N LYS A 339 -5.71 7.21 2.12
CA LYS A 339 -5.61 5.94 1.38
C LYS A 339 -4.71 6.07 0.15
N LEU A 340 -4.89 7.12 -0.66
CA LEU A 340 -4.06 7.36 -1.84
C LEU A 340 -2.60 7.62 -1.48
N LEU A 341 -2.31 8.33 -0.39
CA LEU A 341 -0.95 8.54 0.10
C LEU A 341 -0.28 7.22 0.50
N LYS A 342 -1.02 6.33 1.16
CA LYS A 342 -0.52 5.00 1.53
C LYS A 342 -0.24 4.13 0.30
N GLU A 343 -1.20 4.02 -0.61
CA GLU A 343 -1.03 3.27 -1.87
C GLU A 343 0.15 3.81 -2.69
N ARG A 344 0.33 5.14 -2.73
CA ARG A 344 1.46 5.77 -3.40
C ARG A 344 2.80 5.40 -2.75
N ALA A 345 2.88 5.37 -1.42
CA ALA A 345 4.10 4.98 -0.71
C ALA A 345 4.46 3.49 -0.93
N GLU A 346 3.46 2.62 -0.92
CA GLU A 346 3.62 1.19 -1.26
C GLU A 346 4.11 1.01 -2.69
N PHE A 347 3.52 1.74 -3.65
CA PHE A 347 3.95 1.69 -5.05
C PHE A 347 5.38 2.21 -5.24
N GLU A 348 5.76 3.29 -4.55
CA GLU A 348 7.12 3.83 -4.64
C GLU A 348 8.15 2.84 -4.08
N THR A 349 7.83 2.16 -2.98
CA THR A 349 8.68 1.10 -2.40
C THR A 349 8.86 -0.04 -3.39
N LEU A 350 7.77 -0.56 -3.98
CA LEU A 350 7.82 -1.63 -4.97
C LEU A 350 8.61 -1.22 -6.23
N ARG A 351 8.53 0.06 -6.62
CA ARG A 351 9.25 0.60 -7.77
C ARG A 351 10.76 0.64 -7.52
N VAL A 352 11.18 0.99 -6.32
CA VAL A 352 12.61 0.96 -5.91
C VAL A 352 13.11 -0.49 -5.89
N ASP A 353 12.39 -1.42 -5.25
CA ASP A 353 12.77 -2.83 -5.20
C ASP A 353 12.90 -3.44 -6.61
N PHE A 354 11.95 -3.13 -7.50
CA PHE A 354 11.99 -3.59 -8.89
C PHE A 354 13.20 -3.02 -9.64
N ALA A 355 13.52 -1.74 -9.44
CA ALA A 355 14.70 -1.13 -10.05
C ALA A 355 16.00 -1.79 -9.58
N GLU A 356 16.12 -2.11 -8.29
CA GLU A 356 17.27 -2.85 -7.74
C GLU A 356 17.39 -4.26 -8.35
N GLN A 357 16.28 -4.99 -8.46
CA GLN A 357 16.27 -6.32 -9.10
C GLN A 357 16.69 -6.26 -10.56
N VAL A 358 16.20 -5.28 -11.32
CA VAL A 358 16.60 -5.07 -12.73
C VAL A 358 18.08 -4.77 -12.82
N GLN A 359 18.62 -3.92 -11.93
CA GLN A 359 20.04 -3.57 -11.92
C GLN A 359 20.91 -4.80 -11.58
N ALA A 360 20.54 -5.58 -10.56
CA ALA A 360 21.24 -6.82 -10.20
C ALA A 360 21.26 -7.83 -11.36
N LYS A 361 20.11 -8.07 -12.00
CA LYS A 361 20.00 -9.00 -13.12
C LYS A 361 20.76 -8.52 -14.36
N THR A 362 20.82 -7.21 -14.56
CA THR A 362 21.64 -6.61 -15.63
C THR A 362 23.13 -6.83 -15.37
N HIS A 363 23.58 -6.68 -14.12
CA HIS A 363 24.96 -6.95 -13.72
C HIS A 363 25.33 -8.43 -13.90
N ASP A 364 24.46 -9.35 -13.46
CA ASP A 364 24.66 -10.79 -13.65
C ASP A 364 24.75 -11.18 -15.13
N ASN A 365 23.90 -10.59 -15.97
CA ASN A 365 23.95 -10.80 -17.42
C ASN A 365 25.26 -10.27 -18.04
N GLN A 366 25.78 -9.13 -17.57
CA GLN A 366 27.08 -8.61 -18.01
C GLN A 366 28.22 -9.56 -17.62
N LEU A 367 28.23 -10.05 -16.38
CA LEU A 367 29.21 -11.04 -15.91
C LEU A 367 29.14 -12.34 -16.73
N ALA A 368 27.93 -12.83 -17.01
CA ALA A 368 27.72 -14.01 -17.85
C ALA A 368 28.24 -13.77 -19.28
N ALA A 369 27.96 -12.61 -19.88
CA ALA A 369 28.47 -12.25 -21.20
C ALA A 369 30.01 -12.22 -21.24
N HIS A 370 30.65 -11.60 -20.24
CA HIS A 370 32.12 -11.63 -20.12
C HIS A 370 32.67 -13.05 -19.99
N ARG A 371 31.99 -13.93 -19.23
CA ARG A 371 32.39 -15.32 -19.06
C ARG A 371 32.25 -16.13 -20.36
N ILE A 372 31.20 -15.89 -21.14
CA ILE A 372 31.01 -16.50 -22.47
C ILE A 372 32.17 -16.10 -23.39
N VAL A 373 32.50 -14.81 -23.48
CA VAL A 373 33.62 -14.32 -24.32
C VAL A 373 34.95 -14.96 -23.90
N ALA A 374 35.21 -15.08 -22.60
CA ALA A 374 36.42 -15.73 -22.10
C ALA A 374 36.48 -17.23 -22.47
N LEU A 375 35.36 -17.95 -22.33
CA LEU A 375 35.26 -19.36 -22.72
C LEU A 375 35.42 -19.55 -24.23
N GLU A 376 34.83 -18.68 -25.05
CA GLU A 376 35.01 -18.70 -26.51
C GLU A 376 36.48 -18.53 -26.91
N ALA A 377 37.21 -17.63 -26.23
CA ALA A 377 38.64 -17.45 -26.45
C ALA A 377 39.44 -18.72 -26.08
N GLN A 378 39.14 -19.34 -24.94
CA GLN A 378 39.78 -20.59 -24.51
C GLN A 378 39.51 -21.75 -25.47
N VAL A 379 38.27 -21.91 -25.93
CA VAL A 379 37.91 -22.94 -26.92
C VAL A 379 38.66 -22.71 -28.22
N LYS A 380 38.74 -21.46 -28.71
CA LYS A 380 39.47 -21.11 -29.94
C LYS A 380 40.96 -21.41 -29.83
N GLU A 381 41.56 -21.16 -28.66
CA GLU A 381 42.97 -21.48 -28.42
C GLU A 381 43.22 -22.99 -28.34
N THR A 382 42.33 -23.71 -27.67
CA THR A 382 42.40 -25.18 -27.56
C THR A 382 42.29 -25.83 -28.95
N LEU A 383 41.35 -25.38 -29.77
CA LEU A 383 41.17 -25.86 -31.15
C LEU A 383 42.42 -25.58 -32.02
N LYS A 384 43.06 -24.42 -31.83
CA LYS A 384 44.34 -24.12 -32.49
C LYS A 384 45.43 -25.11 -32.07
N ARG A 385 45.56 -25.40 -30.77
CA ARG A 385 46.55 -26.37 -30.25
C ARG A 385 46.29 -27.78 -30.79
N GLU A 386 45.05 -28.25 -30.77
CA GLU A 386 44.69 -29.57 -31.32
C GLU A 386 44.97 -29.66 -32.82
N SER A 387 44.62 -28.62 -33.59
CA SER A 387 44.88 -28.62 -35.04
C SER A 387 46.38 -28.60 -35.37
N ALA A 388 47.21 -27.96 -34.54
CA ALA A 388 48.67 -27.99 -34.67
C ALA A 388 49.23 -29.37 -34.34
N LEU A 389 48.76 -30.00 -33.26
CA LEU A 389 49.15 -31.35 -32.86
C LEU A 389 48.77 -32.39 -33.93
N ALA A 390 47.57 -32.28 -34.52
CA ALA A 390 47.11 -33.14 -35.59
C ALA A 390 48.00 -33.04 -36.84
N ARG A 391 48.48 -31.83 -37.20
CA ARG A 391 49.44 -31.64 -38.30
C ARG A 391 50.78 -32.30 -38.01
N GLN A 392 51.30 -32.15 -36.79
CA GLN A 392 52.57 -32.79 -36.39
C GLN A 392 52.49 -34.32 -36.47
N LEU A 393 51.38 -34.91 -36.00
CA LEU A 393 51.13 -36.36 -36.11
C LEU A 393 51.09 -36.81 -37.58
N GLN A 394 50.39 -36.07 -38.44
CA GLN A 394 50.31 -36.40 -39.87
C GLN A 394 51.66 -36.31 -40.58
N GLU A 395 52.51 -35.35 -40.21
CA GLU A 395 53.87 -35.23 -40.73
C GLU A 395 54.77 -36.38 -40.24
N GLN A 396 54.63 -36.80 -38.98
CA GLN A 396 55.36 -37.95 -38.44
C GLN A 396 54.97 -39.27 -39.13
N GLU A 397 53.67 -39.46 -39.38
CA GLU A 397 53.15 -40.63 -40.08
C GLU A 397 53.71 -40.69 -41.51
N ALA A 398 53.65 -39.59 -42.25
CA ALA A 398 54.21 -39.51 -43.60
C ALA A 398 55.74 -39.73 -43.64
N ARG A 399 56.48 -39.28 -42.62
CA ARG A 399 57.93 -39.55 -42.50
C ARG A 399 58.20 -41.04 -42.27
N SER A 400 57.41 -41.68 -41.41
CA SER A 400 57.55 -43.10 -41.08
C SER A 400 57.21 -43.98 -42.29
N GLU A 401 56.16 -43.65 -43.05
CA GLU A 401 55.81 -44.36 -44.29
C GLU A 401 56.92 -44.27 -45.36
N ARG A 402 57.56 -43.11 -45.52
CA ARG A 402 58.69 -42.97 -46.45
C ARG A 402 59.89 -43.81 -46.02
N GLN A 403 60.21 -43.83 -44.73
CA GLN A 403 61.29 -44.68 -44.20
C GLN A 403 60.99 -46.17 -44.42
N PHE A 404 59.72 -46.56 -44.24
CA PHE A 404 59.28 -47.93 -44.49
C PHE A 404 59.45 -48.34 -45.95
N ALA A 405 59.02 -47.50 -46.90
CA ALA A 405 59.18 -47.78 -48.33
C ALA A 405 60.65 -47.95 -48.76
N VAL A 406 61.56 -47.18 -48.16
CA VAL A 406 63.01 -47.31 -48.42
C VAL A 406 63.57 -48.64 -47.91
N LEU A 407 63.14 -49.09 -46.73
CA LEU A 407 63.57 -50.36 -46.15
C LEU A 407 63.04 -51.56 -46.94
N GLU A 408 61.79 -51.49 -47.41
CA GLU A 408 61.16 -52.55 -48.22
C GLU A 408 61.87 -52.73 -49.57
N ALA A 409 62.26 -51.63 -50.24
CA ALA A 409 63.03 -51.68 -51.47
C ALA A 409 64.42 -52.33 -51.26
N ARG A 410 65.12 -51.97 -50.17
CA ARG A 410 66.44 -52.57 -49.84
C ARG A 410 66.36 -54.08 -49.57
N LEU A 411 65.29 -54.56 -48.95
CA LEU A 411 65.09 -55.99 -48.72
C LEU A 411 64.90 -56.76 -50.03
N GLN A 412 64.15 -56.21 -50.98
CA GLN A 412 63.95 -56.84 -52.29
C GLN A 412 65.25 -56.95 -53.10
N ASP A 413 66.12 -55.92 -53.04
CA ASP A 413 67.40 -55.95 -53.73
C ASP A 413 68.38 -56.98 -53.13
N ASN A 414 68.40 -57.12 -51.80
CA ASN A 414 69.21 -58.14 -51.13
C ASN A 414 68.74 -59.57 -51.46
N ASP A 415 67.43 -59.82 -51.54
CA ASP A 415 66.88 -61.13 -51.91
C ASP A 415 67.27 -61.52 -53.35
N LYS A 416 67.31 -60.56 -54.28
CA LYS A 416 67.80 -60.79 -55.66
C LYS A 416 69.29 -61.15 -55.69
N LEU A 417 70.11 -60.43 -54.92
CA LEU A 417 71.56 -60.67 -54.86
C LEU A 417 71.90 -62.06 -54.32
N LEU A 418 71.18 -62.50 -53.28
CA LEU A 418 71.36 -63.82 -52.67
C LEU A 418 70.94 -64.97 -53.61
N ALA A 419 69.91 -64.75 -54.43
CA ALA A 419 69.49 -65.73 -55.44
C ALA A 419 70.55 -65.91 -56.54
N GLN A 420 71.18 -64.81 -56.97
CA GLN A 420 72.23 -64.84 -58.00
C GLN A 420 73.48 -65.60 -57.53
N GLN A 421 73.96 -65.33 -56.32
CA GLN A 421 75.15 -66.03 -55.76
C GLN A 421 74.94 -67.55 -55.60
N LYS A 422 73.72 -67.99 -55.28
CA LYS A 422 73.39 -69.43 -55.21
C LYS A 422 73.46 -70.11 -56.57
N LEU A 423 73.05 -69.42 -57.64
CA LEU A 423 73.05 -69.97 -58.99
C LEU A 423 74.47 -70.13 -59.52
N GLU A 424 75.33 -69.11 -59.33
CA GLU A 424 76.74 -69.13 -59.73
C GLU A 424 77.51 -70.27 -59.04
N ALA A 425 77.36 -70.43 -57.72
CA ALA A 425 78.04 -71.49 -56.97
C ALA A 425 77.59 -72.91 -57.39
N SER A 426 76.31 -73.09 -57.75
CA SER A 426 75.80 -74.39 -58.23
C SER A 426 76.34 -74.73 -59.62
N SER A 427 76.43 -73.74 -60.50
CA SER A 427 77.00 -73.86 -61.85
C SER A 427 78.48 -74.28 -61.83
N GLU A 428 79.30 -73.62 -61.00
CA GLU A 428 80.73 -73.97 -60.88
C GLU A 428 80.95 -75.39 -60.35
N ARG A 429 80.11 -75.83 -59.40
CA ARG A 429 80.17 -77.19 -58.86
C ARG A 429 79.87 -78.24 -59.92
N GLU A 430 78.83 -78.04 -60.73
CA GLU A 430 78.50 -78.96 -61.83
C GLU A 430 79.60 -79.03 -62.89
N GLY A 431 80.29 -77.91 -63.17
CA GLY A 431 81.45 -77.88 -64.06
C GLY A 431 82.64 -78.68 -63.54
N LEU A 432 82.99 -78.53 -62.25
CA LEU A 432 84.08 -79.27 -61.62
C LEU A 432 83.78 -80.78 -61.52
N GLN A 433 82.52 -81.16 -61.29
CA GLN A 433 82.12 -82.57 -61.19
C GLN A 433 82.23 -83.30 -62.54
N ARG A 434 81.96 -82.62 -63.67
CA ARG A 434 82.18 -83.17 -65.02
C ARG A 434 83.66 -83.41 -65.32
N LEU A 435 84.52 -82.43 -64.99
CA LEU A 435 85.97 -82.54 -65.20
C LEU A 435 86.60 -83.72 -64.43
N LEU A 436 86.12 -83.99 -63.21
CA LEU A 436 86.56 -85.15 -62.42
C LEU A 436 86.19 -86.50 -63.06
N ILE A 437 84.99 -86.61 -63.63
CA ILE A 437 84.52 -87.82 -64.30
C ILE A 437 85.31 -88.07 -65.59
N GLU A 438 85.58 -87.03 -66.39
CA GLU A 438 86.39 -87.14 -67.61
C GLU A 438 87.83 -87.57 -67.32
N ASN A 439 88.47 -87.01 -66.28
CA ASN A 439 89.84 -87.37 -65.92
C ASN A 439 89.94 -88.81 -65.41
N ALA A 440 88.98 -89.28 -64.60
CA ALA A 440 88.94 -90.67 -64.14
C ALA A 440 88.81 -91.65 -65.31
N ALA A 441 87.93 -91.36 -66.29
CA ALA A 441 87.73 -92.19 -67.48
C ALA A 441 88.93 -92.18 -68.46
N ARG A 442 89.79 -91.15 -68.40
CA ARG A 442 91.02 -91.04 -69.20
C ARG A 442 92.18 -91.80 -68.55
N SER A 443 92.32 -91.73 -67.23
CA SER A 443 93.34 -92.49 -66.48
C SER A 443 93.16 -94.00 -66.59
N GLU A 444 91.92 -94.50 -66.53
CA GLU A 444 91.65 -95.95 -66.60
C GLU A 444 91.99 -96.55 -67.98
N ARG A 445 91.74 -95.80 -69.08
CA ARG A 445 92.10 -96.21 -70.45
C ARG A 445 93.61 -96.32 -70.65
N ASP A 446 94.37 -95.37 -70.13
CA ASP A 446 95.83 -95.37 -70.27
C ASP A 446 96.47 -96.47 -69.39
N ARG A 447 95.88 -96.79 -68.22
CA ARG A 447 96.29 -97.91 -67.36
C ARG A 447 96.18 -99.26 -68.08
N MET A 448 95.04 -99.54 -68.71
CA MET A 448 94.82 -100.78 -69.48
C MET A 448 95.78 -100.93 -70.67
N THR A 449 96.19 -99.81 -71.28
CA THR A 449 97.10 -99.81 -72.42
C THR A 449 98.54 -100.12 -71.99
N LEU A 450 98.97 -99.59 -70.85
CA LEU A 450 100.28 -99.85 -70.26
C LEU A 450 100.43 -101.30 -69.75
N GLU A 451 99.39 -101.85 -69.12
CA GLU A 451 99.41 -103.20 -68.54
C GLU A 451 99.56 -104.27 -69.65
N ARG A 452 98.91 -104.07 -70.80
CA ARG A 452 99.09 -104.93 -71.99
C ARG A 452 100.50 -104.84 -72.59
N ALA A 453 101.11 -103.65 -72.57
CA ALA A 453 102.47 -103.47 -73.06
C ALA A 453 103.51 -104.11 -72.12
N LEU A 454 103.26 -104.08 -70.80
CA LEU A 454 104.10 -104.71 -69.78
C LEU A 454 104.06 -106.24 -69.88
N ASP A 455 102.89 -106.82 -70.08
CA ASP A 455 102.73 -108.28 -70.25
C ASP A 455 103.45 -108.80 -71.51
N GLN A 456 103.37 -108.05 -72.63
CA GLN A 456 104.11 -108.39 -73.85
C GLN A 456 105.63 -108.26 -73.69
N ALA A 457 106.10 -107.23 -73.00
CA ALA A 457 107.52 -107.02 -72.74
C ALA A 457 108.11 -108.11 -71.83
N THR A 458 107.37 -108.50 -70.79
CA THR A 458 107.80 -109.52 -69.81
C THR A 458 107.86 -110.90 -70.47
N ARG A 459 106.84 -111.27 -71.26
CA ARG A 459 106.85 -112.54 -72.02
C ARG A 459 107.99 -112.61 -73.04
N LYS A 460 108.33 -111.49 -73.71
CA LYS A 460 109.51 -111.43 -74.61
C LYS A 460 110.83 -111.55 -73.86
N ALA A 461 110.96 -110.93 -72.69
CA ALA A 461 112.16 -111.01 -71.87
C ALA A 461 112.38 -112.42 -71.30
N ASP A 462 111.32 -113.10 -70.88
CA ASP A 462 111.40 -114.47 -70.36
C ASP A 462 111.69 -115.50 -71.47
N ALA A 463 111.09 -115.34 -72.66
CA ALA A 463 111.41 -116.17 -73.82
C ALA A 463 112.89 -116.09 -74.22
N GLN A 464 113.47 -114.88 -74.21
CA GLN A 464 114.89 -114.68 -74.52
C GLN A 464 115.82 -115.18 -73.40
N ARG A 465 115.42 -115.07 -72.13
CA ARG A 465 116.18 -115.66 -71.00
C ARG A 465 116.26 -117.18 -71.09
N ILE A 466 115.16 -117.84 -71.44
CA ILE A 466 115.11 -119.29 -71.63
C ILE A 466 116.00 -119.72 -72.80
N GLU A 467 116.04 -118.94 -73.89
CA GLU A 467 116.87 -119.22 -75.06
C GLU A 467 118.39 -119.08 -74.77
N ILE A 468 118.80 -118.05 -74.02
CA ILE A 468 120.19 -117.86 -73.57
C ILE A 468 120.63 -118.98 -72.62
N ALA A 469 119.75 -119.38 -71.69
CA ALA A 469 120.03 -120.48 -70.76
C ALA A 469 120.21 -121.82 -71.49
N LYS A 470 119.43 -122.07 -72.55
CA LYS A 470 119.51 -123.29 -73.36
C LYS A 470 120.84 -123.38 -74.12
N LEU A 471 121.27 -122.30 -74.76
CA LEU A 471 122.55 -122.22 -75.49
C LEU A 471 123.77 -122.39 -74.58
N THR A 472 123.68 -121.93 -73.33
CA THR A 472 124.79 -122.00 -72.37
C THR A 472 125.00 -123.42 -71.81
N SER A 473 123.93 -124.21 -71.69
CA SER A 473 124.00 -125.56 -71.11
C SER A 473 124.64 -126.64 -72.00
N GLN A 474 124.79 -126.41 -73.31
CA GLN A 474 125.35 -127.42 -74.23
C GLN A 474 126.89 -127.44 -74.30
N ALA A 475 127.58 -126.51 -73.63
CA ALA A 475 129.03 -126.32 -73.76
C ALA A 475 129.92 -127.19 -72.83
N LYS A 476 129.39 -128.12 -72.03
CA LYS A 476 130.22 -128.87 -71.06
C LYS A 476 129.84 -130.35 -70.89
N LYS A 477 130.42 -131.24 -71.72
CA LYS A 477 131.25 -132.40 -71.30
C LYS A 477 131.60 -133.32 -72.51
N PRO A 478 132.71 -134.08 -72.45
CA PRO A 478 133.57 -134.32 -73.61
C PRO A 478 133.50 -135.74 -74.18
N ALA A 479 133.26 -135.86 -75.48
CA ALA A 479 133.88 -136.82 -76.41
C ALA A 479 133.31 -136.61 -77.83
N VAL A 480 134.21 -136.26 -78.76
CA VAL A 480 134.21 -136.50 -80.22
C VAL A 480 132.99 -136.03 -81.09
N ILE A 481 133.30 -135.13 -82.04
CA ILE A 481 132.60 -134.61 -83.25
C ILE A 481 131.83 -133.26 -83.12
N GLN A 482 132.18 -132.34 -84.05
CA GLN A 482 131.70 -130.96 -84.39
C GLN A 482 130.17 -130.79 -84.63
N PRO A 483 129.59 -129.57 -84.96
CA PRO A 483 130.11 -128.17 -85.03
C PRO A 483 129.18 -127.00 -84.50
N ASP A 484 129.75 -125.77 -84.49
CA ASP A 484 129.25 -124.38 -84.70
C ASP A 484 128.11 -123.66 -83.91
N VAL A 485 128.44 -122.53 -83.23
CA VAL A 485 127.56 -121.33 -83.01
C VAL A 485 128.41 -120.03 -82.84
N LYS A 486 128.00 -118.91 -83.49
CA LYS A 486 128.74 -117.62 -83.55
C LYS A 486 128.36 -116.57 -82.47
N PRO A 487 129.27 -115.64 -82.07
CA PRO A 487 129.10 -114.73 -80.92
C PRO A 487 128.25 -113.45 -81.11
N ASP A 488 127.93 -113.01 -82.34
CA ASP A 488 127.26 -111.72 -82.61
C ASP A 488 125.80 -111.58 -82.12
N ILE A 489 125.12 -112.70 -81.86
CA ILE A 489 123.68 -112.73 -81.55
C ILE A 489 123.39 -112.40 -80.07
N LEU A 490 124.34 -112.71 -79.17
CA LEU A 490 124.19 -112.48 -77.72
C LEU A 490 124.28 -110.99 -77.35
N GLN A 491 125.12 -110.21 -78.05
CA GLN A 491 125.30 -108.79 -77.78
C GLN A 491 124.06 -107.96 -78.16
N LYS A 492 123.44 -108.26 -79.31
CA LYS A 492 122.24 -107.56 -79.81
C LYS A 492 121.02 -107.71 -78.90
N LYS A 493 120.90 -108.86 -78.22
CA LYS A 493 119.82 -109.16 -77.26
C LYS A 493 119.98 -108.41 -75.92
N ALA A 494 121.22 -108.10 -75.52
CA ALA A 494 121.49 -107.33 -74.30
C ALA A 494 121.10 -105.85 -74.44
N ASP A 495 121.33 -105.25 -75.62
CA ASP A 495 120.97 -103.86 -75.91
C ASP A 495 119.44 -103.65 -75.96
N GLU A 496 118.69 -104.60 -76.52
CA GLU A 496 117.21 -104.55 -76.54
C GLU A 496 116.60 -104.58 -75.12
N LEU A 497 117.19 -105.34 -74.20
CA LEU A 497 116.74 -105.41 -72.80
C LEU A 497 116.95 -104.08 -72.06
N ALA A 498 118.02 -103.36 -72.39
CA ALA A 498 118.32 -102.05 -71.80
C ALA A 498 117.34 -100.95 -72.28
N ASP A 499 116.88 -101.01 -73.54
CA ASP A 499 115.85 -100.08 -74.06
C ASP A 499 114.49 -100.30 -73.38
N LEU A 500 114.09 -101.55 -73.18
CA LEU A 500 112.82 -101.89 -72.51
C LEU A 500 112.76 -101.40 -71.06
N LYS A 501 113.86 -101.52 -70.31
CA LYS A 501 113.94 -100.99 -68.93
C LYS A 501 113.81 -99.46 -68.87
N ARG A 502 114.34 -98.74 -69.86
CA ARG A 502 114.21 -97.27 -69.93
C ARG A 502 112.77 -96.84 -70.20
N ARG A 503 112.05 -97.56 -71.06
CA ARG A 503 110.62 -97.28 -71.33
C ARG A 503 109.74 -97.53 -70.10
N LEU A 504 110.05 -98.55 -69.30
CA LEU A 504 109.33 -98.87 -68.07
C LEU A 504 109.39 -97.73 -67.05
N ALA A 505 110.61 -97.21 -66.78
CA ALA A 505 110.80 -96.13 -65.82
C ALA A 505 110.06 -94.83 -66.21
N LYS A 506 110.03 -94.52 -67.52
CA LYS A 506 109.31 -93.34 -68.03
C LYS A 506 107.79 -93.45 -67.83
N ALA A 507 107.25 -94.66 -67.89
CA ALA A 507 105.82 -94.92 -67.77
C ALA A 507 105.34 -94.83 -66.31
N GLU A 508 106.15 -95.28 -65.35
CA GLU A 508 105.86 -95.14 -63.92
C GLU A 508 105.84 -93.69 -63.44
N GLN A 509 106.71 -92.84 -64.01
CA GLN A 509 106.76 -91.41 -63.68
C GLN A 509 105.48 -90.67 -64.11
N LEU A 510 104.95 -90.96 -65.30
CA LEU A 510 103.71 -90.35 -65.81
C LEU A 510 102.48 -90.72 -64.98
N LYS A 511 102.42 -91.94 -64.45
CA LYS A 511 101.33 -92.38 -63.57
C LYS A 511 101.28 -91.56 -62.28
N ARG A 512 102.43 -91.36 -61.62
CA ARG A 512 102.52 -90.58 -60.37
C ARG A 512 102.11 -89.13 -60.54
N GLN A 513 102.43 -88.51 -61.68
CA GLN A 513 102.02 -87.12 -61.93
C GLN A 513 100.50 -86.96 -62.02
N ARG A 514 99.79 -87.96 -62.58
CA ARG A 514 98.33 -87.88 -62.76
C ARG A 514 97.53 -88.13 -61.48
N ASP A 515 98.02 -89.01 -60.61
CA ASP A 515 97.35 -89.26 -59.32
C ASP A 515 97.31 -87.98 -58.47
N VAL A 516 98.35 -87.13 -58.55
CA VAL A 516 98.41 -85.83 -57.87
C VAL A 516 97.41 -84.81 -58.45
N GLU A 517 97.21 -84.79 -59.77
CA GLU A 517 96.22 -83.90 -60.40
C GLU A 517 94.78 -84.27 -60.06
N ALA A 518 94.48 -85.57 -59.94
CA ALA A 518 93.15 -86.06 -59.55
C ALA A 518 92.79 -85.68 -58.11
N ASP A 519 93.74 -85.83 -57.16
CA ASP A 519 93.54 -85.45 -55.76
C ASP A 519 93.34 -83.93 -55.58
N ALA A 520 94.07 -83.11 -56.35
CA ALA A 520 93.91 -81.66 -56.30
C ALA A 520 92.51 -81.20 -56.76
N LEU A 521 91.94 -81.88 -57.77
CA LEU A 521 90.57 -81.61 -58.25
C LEU A 521 89.51 -82.07 -57.24
N ALA A 522 89.68 -83.24 -56.63
CA ALA A 522 88.77 -83.76 -55.61
C ALA A 522 88.65 -82.81 -54.41
N LYS A 523 89.78 -82.27 -53.95
CA LYS A 523 89.83 -81.33 -52.81
C LYS A 523 89.14 -79.99 -53.10
N LYS A 524 89.24 -79.49 -54.35
CA LYS A 524 88.50 -78.29 -54.78
C LYS A 524 86.98 -78.51 -54.82
N LEU A 525 86.54 -79.71 -55.21
CA LEU A 525 85.12 -80.05 -55.26
C LEU A 525 84.49 -80.09 -53.86
N GLU A 526 85.23 -80.60 -52.87
CA GLU A 526 84.80 -80.68 -51.47
C GLU A 526 84.61 -79.29 -50.86
N LEU A 527 85.58 -78.39 -51.04
CA LEU A 527 85.49 -76.98 -50.61
C LEU A 527 84.24 -76.26 -51.17
N ARG A 528 83.97 -76.38 -52.48
CA ARG A 528 82.77 -75.78 -53.08
C ARG A 528 81.47 -76.43 -52.59
N THR A 529 81.52 -77.71 -52.24
CA THR A 529 80.36 -78.41 -51.68
C THR A 529 80.03 -77.87 -50.27
N ASP A 530 81.04 -77.57 -49.47
CA ASP A 530 80.87 -76.98 -48.14
C ASP A 530 80.41 -75.52 -48.20
N GLU A 531 80.93 -74.72 -49.13
CA GLU A 531 80.45 -73.34 -49.36
C GLU A 531 78.96 -73.28 -49.74
N ILE A 532 78.50 -74.20 -50.60
CA ILE A 532 77.07 -74.29 -50.93
C ILE A 532 76.24 -74.68 -49.70
N ARG A 533 76.78 -75.52 -48.81
CA ARG A 533 76.10 -75.95 -47.58
C ARG A 533 76.00 -74.79 -46.57
N THR A 534 77.07 -74.01 -46.39
CA THR A 534 77.04 -72.80 -45.54
C THR A 534 76.11 -71.73 -46.10
N LEU A 535 76.15 -71.45 -47.41
CA LEU A 535 75.22 -70.51 -48.07
C LEU A 535 73.75 -70.93 -47.92
N LYS A 536 73.44 -72.24 -47.97
CA LYS A 536 72.09 -72.75 -47.70
C LYS A 536 71.67 -72.53 -46.25
N SER A 537 72.58 -72.73 -45.29
CA SER A 537 72.29 -72.49 -43.86
C SER A 537 72.06 -71.01 -43.57
N LEU A 538 72.89 -70.13 -44.16
CA LEU A 538 72.81 -68.69 -43.99
C LEU A 538 71.50 -68.15 -44.57
N ALA A 539 71.13 -68.61 -45.76
CA ALA A 539 69.86 -68.23 -46.38
C ALA A 539 68.64 -68.63 -45.53
N LYS A 540 68.70 -69.78 -44.86
CA LYS A 540 67.62 -70.24 -43.97
C LYS A 540 67.51 -69.36 -42.72
N LYS A 541 68.64 -68.86 -42.21
CA LYS A 541 68.68 -67.89 -41.11
C LYS A 541 68.15 -66.52 -41.54
N VAL A 542 68.63 -66.00 -42.67
CA VAL A 542 68.16 -64.72 -43.24
C VAL A 542 66.66 -64.74 -43.54
N HIS A 543 66.12 -65.85 -44.07
CA HIS A 543 64.66 -65.97 -44.27
C HIS A 543 63.87 -65.95 -42.96
N ARG A 544 64.35 -66.59 -41.89
CA ARG A 544 63.68 -66.52 -40.58
C ARG A 544 63.69 -65.11 -40.01
N GLU A 545 64.84 -64.45 -40.03
CA GLU A 545 64.98 -63.06 -39.56
C GLU A 545 64.12 -62.10 -40.41
N ARG A 546 64.01 -62.35 -41.72
CA ARG A 546 63.11 -61.62 -42.61
C ARG A 546 61.64 -61.84 -42.23
N ASP A 547 61.22 -63.08 -42.02
CA ASP A 547 59.83 -63.39 -41.70
C ASP A 547 59.43 -62.82 -40.32
N GLU A 548 60.36 -62.82 -39.34
CA GLU A 548 60.18 -62.12 -38.06
C GLU A 548 60.09 -60.60 -38.24
N ALA A 549 60.97 -60.00 -39.05
CA ALA A 549 60.93 -58.57 -39.33
C ALA A 549 59.62 -58.18 -40.05
N VAL A 550 59.17 -58.95 -41.04
CA VAL A 550 57.90 -58.74 -41.75
C VAL A 550 56.71 -58.90 -40.80
N HIS A 551 56.75 -59.87 -39.88
CA HIS A 551 55.70 -60.06 -38.88
C HIS A 551 55.64 -58.89 -37.87
N GLN A 552 56.79 -58.42 -37.38
CA GLN A 552 56.87 -57.22 -36.54
C GLN A 552 56.38 -55.97 -37.28
N LEU A 553 56.70 -55.84 -38.57
CA LEU A 553 56.22 -54.74 -39.42
C LEU A 553 54.70 -54.82 -39.67
N PHE A 554 54.14 -56.03 -39.84
CA PHE A 554 52.70 -56.24 -39.92
C PHE A 554 51.99 -55.86 -38.60
N LEU A 555 52.60 -56.17 -37.46
CA LEU A 555 52.10 -55.78 -36.13
C LEU A 555 52.22 -54.27 -35.88
N ILE A 556 53.24 -53.59 -36.39
CA ILE A 556 53.37 -52.13 -36.31
C ILE A 556 52.34 -51.45 -37.22
N LYS A 557 52.12 -51.96 -38.44
CA LYS A 557 51.14 -51.43 -39.40
C LYS A 557 49.69 -51.65 -38.96
N ASN A 558 49.41 -52.75 -38.25
CA ASN A 558 48.09 -53.05 -37.69
C ASN A 558 47.93 -52.72 -36.21
N GLY A 559 49.02 -52.29 -35.57
CA GLY A 559 49.06 -51.74 -34.21
C GLY A 559 48.32 -50.40 -34.14
N LEU A 560 47.77 -50.11 -32.97
CA LEU A 560 46.70 -49.14 -32.69
C LEU A 560 46.90 -47.69 -33.18
N THR A 561 48.05 -47.30 -33.71
CA THR A 561 48.34 -45.94 -34.19
C THR A 561 47.52 -45.54 -35.41
N TRP A 562 47.29 -46.42 -36.40
CA TRP A 562 46.53 -46.05 -37.62
C TRP A 562 45.01 -45.98 -37.38
N LYS A 563 44.47 -46.81 -36.46
CA LYS A 563 43.05 -46.80 -36.07
C LYS A 563 42.67 -45.58 -35.22
N MET A 564 43.64 -44.90 -34.60
CA MET A 564 43.39 -43.67 -33.83
C MET A 564 43.30 -42.40 -34.70
N ILE A 565 43.74 -42.42 -35.96
CA ILE A 565 43.74 -41.23 -36.84
C ILE A 565 42.48 -41.17 -37.74
N ALA A 566 41.82 -42.32 -37.98
CA ALA A 566 40.58 -42.38 -38.76
C ALA A 566 39.39 -41.58 -38.14
N PRO A 567 39.18 -41.57 -36.81
CA PRO A 567 38.16 -40.72 -36.18
C PRO A 567 38.49 -39.22 -36.30
N THR A 568 39.76 -38.84 -36.19
CA THR A 568 40.24 -37.45 -36.24
C THR A 568 40.05 -36.85 -37.64
N ARG A 569 40.26 -37.63 -38.70
CA ARG A 569 39.95 -37.20 -40.08
C ARG A 569 38.46 -36.98 -40.31
N ARG A 570 37.58 -37.82 -39.73
CA ARG A 570 36.12 -37.69 -39.80
C ARG A 570 35.60 -36.49 -39.01
N PHE A 571 36.21 -36.19 -37.87
CA PHE A 571 35.87 -35.03 -37.04
C PHE A 571 36.26 -33.70 -37.72
N VAL A 572 37.45 -33.61 -38.31
CA VAL A 572 37.91 -32.40 -39.06
C VAL A 572 37.07 -32.14 -40.32
N LEU A 573 36.61 -33.19 -41.02
CA LEU A 573 35.68 -33.07 -42.15
C LEU A 573 34.25 -32.69 -41.71
N GLY A 574 33.80 -33.14 -40.53
CA GLY A 574 32.53 -32.74 -39.92
C GLY A 574 32.51 -31.27 -39.50
N CYS A 575 33.57 -30.78 -38.85
CA CYS A 575 33.69 -29.37 -38.43
C CYS A 575 33.73 -28.38 -39.60
N ARG A 576 34.32 -28.76 -40.75
CA ARG A 576 34.30 -27.94 -41.99
C ARG A 576 32.90 -27.84 -42.63
N LYS A 577 32.01 -28.80 -42.40
CA LYS A 577 30.61 -28.76 -42.87
C LYS A 577 29.72 -27.86 -42.00
N ILE A 578 30.03 -27.76 -40.70
CA ILE A 578 29.29 -26.89 -39.76
C ILE A 578 29.73 -25.42 -39.90
N LEU A 579 31.00 -25.16 -40.20
CA LEU A 579 31.54 -23.80 -40.43
C LEU A 579 31.24 -23.19 -41.83
N ARG A 580 30.57 -23.93 -42.73
CA ARG A 580 30.05 -23.41 -44.02
C ARG A 580 28.51 -23.43 -44.10
N GLY A 581 27.85 -23.66 -42.96
CA GLY A 581 26.41 -23.80 -42.83
C GLY A 581 25.78 -22.85 -41.80
N ARG A 582 26.37 -21.68 -41.60
CA ARG A 582 25.74 -20.45 -41.11
C ARG A 582 26.45 -19.25 -41.73
#